data_AF-A0A7X0E484-F1
#
_entry.id   AF-A0A7X0E484-F1
#
_cell.length_a   1.000
_cell.length_b   1.000
_cell.length_c   1.000
_cell.angle_alpha   90.00
_cell.angle_beta   90.00
_cell.angle_gamma   90.00
#
_symmetry.space_group_name_H-M   'P 1'
#
loop_
_entity.id
_entity.type
_entity.pdbx_description
1 polymer ?
#
loop_
_entity_poly.entity_id
_entity_poly.type
_entity_poly.pdbx_seq_one_letter_code
_entity_poly.pdbx_strand_id
1 'polypeptide(L)'
;MNEFEWRRQMRDLRQPLTPRQDLWNTIGAALDNAGPAVTDSASTAKPRSGNPRRWLIAAGFAASLLLAGFVGWHARFASAPTPMASTQPTTTNWKPTDPRLTGAATQLNAARMELQQAIQQAPDSPALQRLLMRTERQQNQLRQLASDAG
;
A
#
# COMPACT_ATOMS: atom_id res chain seq x y z
N MET A 1 23.60 -19.66 -21.88
CA MET A 1 22.13 -19.83 -21.69
C MET A 1 21.44 -19.30 -22.95
N ASN A 2 20.53 -20.06 -23.57
CA ASN A 2 19.90 -19.70 -24.86
C ASN A 2 18.65 -18.82 -24.64
N GLU A 3 18.34 -17.86 -25.52
CA GLU A 3 17.19 -16.96 -25.38
C GLU A 3 15.84 -17.70 -25.34
N PHE A 4 15.78 -18.86 -26.02
CA PHE A 4 14.60 -19.71 -26.05
C PHE A 4 14.31 -20.33 -24.68
N GLU A 5 15.36 -20.70 -23.94
CA GLU A 5 15.25 -21.20 -22.56
C GLU A 5 14.66 -20.12 -21.65
N TRP A 6 15.12 -18.87 -21.80
CA TRP A 6 14.63 -17.74 -21.01
C TRP A 6 13.17 -17.41 -21.32
N ARG A 7 12.79 -17.39 -22.60
CA ARG A 7 11.39 -17.18 -23.00
C ARG A 7 10.48 -18.31 -22.52
N ARG A 8 10.98 -19.55 -22.46
CA ARG A 8 10.24 -20.70 -21.94
C ARG A 8 10.02 -20.57 -20.42
N GLN A 9 11.07 -20.25 -19.65
CA GLN A 9 10.96 -19.99 -18.21
C GLN A 9 10.00 -18.82 -17.90
N MET A 10 10.11 -17.72 -18.64
CA MET A 10 9.20 -16.57 -18.48
C MET A 10 7.74 -16.92 -18.75
N ARG A 11 7.47 -17.86 -19.66
CA ARG A 11 6.11 -18.34 -19.94
C ARG A 11 5.61 -19.29 -18.86
N ASP A 12 6.49 -20.12 -18.30
CA ASP A 12 6.15 -21.07 -17.23
C ASP A 12 5.78 -20.34 -15.92
N LEU A 13 6.52 -19.28 -15.59
CA LEU A 13 6.22 -18.42 -14.43
C LEU A 13 4.89 -17.66 -14.55
N ARG A 14 4.35 -17.50 -15.76
CA ARG A 14 3.05 -16.84 -16.00
C ARG A 14 1.87 -17.79 -15.91
N GLN A 15 2.10 -19.08 -15.67
CA GLN A 15 1.00 -20.01 -15.52
C GLN A 15 0.28 -19.76 -14.18
N PRO A 16 -1.06 -19.70 -14.17
CA PRO A 16 -1.83 -19.57 -12.94
C PRO A 16 -1.66 -20.85 -12.11
N LEU A 17 -0.87 -20.75 -11.05
CA LEU A 17 -0.75 -21.81 -10.05
C LEU A 17 -2.00 -21.79 -9.18
N THR A 18 -2.81 -22.84 -9.25
CA THR A 18 -3.91 -23.05 -8.33
C THR A 18 -3.35 -23.52 -6.98
N PRO A 19 -3.61 -22.81 -5.88
CA PRO A 19 -3.13 -23.23 -4.57
C PRO A 19 -3.72 -24.59 -4.22
N ARG A 20 -2.88 -25.51 -3.74
CA ARG A 20 -3.25 -26.90 -3.42
C ARG A 20 -4.24 -27.00 -2.26
N GLN A 21 -4.33 -25.96 -1.44
CA GLN A 21 -5.22 -25.86 -0.29
C GLN A 21 -5.78 -24.45 -0.19
N ASP A 22 -7.04 -24.35 0.19
CA ASP A 22 -7.68 -23.07 0.46
C ASP A 22 -7.16 -22.50 1.78
N LEU A 23 -6.28 -21.50 1.68
CA LEU A 23 -5.65 -20.86 2.84
C LEU A 23 -6.61 -19.94 3.59
N TRP A 24 -7.77 -19.58 3.01
CA TRP A 24 -8.71 -18.67 3.66
C TRP A 24 -9.30 -19.26 4.93
N ASN A 25 -9.56 -20.56 4.96
CA ASN A 25 -10.07 -21.23 6.14
C ASN A 25 -9.05 -21.24 7.29
N THR A 26 -7.78 -21.48 6.97
CA THR A 26 -6.69 -21.41 7.97
C THR A 26 -6.45 -19.99 8.48
N ILE A 27 -6.54 -18.99 7.60
CA ILE A 27 -6.41 -17.58 7.98
C ILE A 27 -7.59 -17.18 8.88
N GLY A 28 -8.83 -17.54 8.52
CA GLY A 28 -10.02 -17.28 9.34
C GLY A 28 -9.89 -17.88 10.74
N ALA A 29 -9.49 -19.16 10.83
CA ALA A 29 -9.26 -19.81 12.11
C ALA A 29 -8.13 -19.17 12.93
N ALA A 30 -7.08 -18.66 12.27
CA ALA A 30 -5.99 -17.96 12.94
C ALA A 30 -6.43 -16.58 13.49
N LEU A 31 -7.27 -15.85 12.76
CA LEU A 31 -7.84 -14.58 13.24
C LEU A 31 -8.84 -14.78 14.39
N ASP A 32 -9.67 -15.83 14.32
CA ASP A 32 -10.63 -16.16 15.38
C ASP A 32 -9.91 -16.59 16.68
N ASN A 33 -8.79 -17.31 16.56
CA ASN A 33 -7.94 -17.65 17.71
C ASN A 33 -7.11 -16.47 18.23
N ALA A 34 -6.82 -15.47 17.39
CA ALA A 34 -6.17 -14.22 17.79
C ALA A 34 -7.15 -13.21 18.41
N GLY A 35 -8.41 -13.61 18.62
CA GLY A 35 -9.40 -12.84 19.38
C GLY A 35 -8.90 -12.50 20.79
N PRO A 36 -9.40 -11.39 21.37
CA PRO A 36 -8.75 -10.72 22.49
C PRO A 36 -8.75 -11.61 23.74
N ALA A 37 -7.54 -11.96 24.18
CA ALA A 37 -7.29 -12.45 25.53
C ALA A 37 -7.58 -11.33 26.53
N VAL A 38 -8.86 -11.12 26.82
CA VAL A 38 -9.31 -10.40 28.01
C VAL A 38 -9.71 -11.47 29.01
N THR A 39 -8.79 -11.66 29.96
CA THR A 39 -9.05 -12.19 31.29
C THR A 39 -10.34 -11.59 31.84
N ASP A 40 -11.34 -12.43 32.13
CA ASP A 40 -11.79 -12.62 33.52
C ASP A 40 -12.87 -13.70 33.60
N SER A 41 -12.63 -14.64 34.50
CA SER A 41 -13.53 -15.71 34.91
C SER A 41 -14.77 -15.15 35.61
N ALA A 42 -15.97 -15.42 35.09
CA ALA A 42 -17.15 -15.82 35.89
C ALA A 42 -18.37 -16.15 35.02
N SER A 43 -18.87 -17.38 35.22
CA SER A 43 -20.27 -17.80 35.13
C SER A 43 -21.02 -17.72 33.79
N THR A 44 -21.15 -18.91 33.19
CA THR A 44 -22.39 -19.51 32.67
C THR A 44 -23.56 -18.55 32.41
N ALA A 45 -23.60 -17.95 31.22
CA ALA A 45 -24.84 -17.45 30.64
C ALA A 45 -24.86 -17.73 29.14
N LYS A 46 -25.72 -18.68 28.74
CA LYS A 46 -26.05 -19.04 27.37
C LYS A 46 -26.36 -17.78 26.55
N PRO A 47 -25.66 -17.48 25.44
CA PRO A 47 -26.03 -16.35 24.61
C PRO A 47 -27.37 -16.66 23.95
N ARG A 48 -28.39 -15.94 24.43
CA ARG A 48 -29.73 -15.90 23.85
C ARG A 48 -29.58 -15.41 22.42
N SER A 49 -30.11 -16.19 21.47
CA SER A 49 -30.09 -15.88 20.03
C SER A 49 -30.79 -14.55 19.75
N GLY A 50 -30.04 -13.46 19.87
CA GLY A 50 -30.44 -12.12 19.52
C GLY A 50 -30.32 -11.94 18.01
N ASN A 51 -31.47 -11.94 17.36
CA ASN A 51 -31.71 -11.79 15.91
C ASN A 51 -30.57 -11.07 15.13
N PRO A 52 -29.74 -11.78 14.34
CA PRO A 52 -28.55 -11.24 13.66
C PRO A 52 -28.90 -10.15 12.62
N ARG A 53 -30.19 -10.05 12.28
CA ARG A 53 -30.72 -9.13 11.28
C ARG A 53 -30.60 -7.65 11.66
N ARG A 54 -30.62 -7.32 12.96
CA ARG A 54 -30.46 -5.92 13.42
C ARG A 54 -29.00 -5.45 13.35
N TRP A 55 -28.05 -6.37 13.46
CA TRP A 55 -26.63 -6.06 13.40
C TRP A 55 -26.17 -5.75 11.97
N LEU A 56 -26.73 -6.47 10.98
CA LEU A 56 -26.47 -6.22 9.56
C LEU A 56 -26.95 -4.84 9.09
N ILE A 57 -28.06 -4.33 9.63
CA ILE A 57 -28.58 -3.00 9.30
C ILE A 57 -27.68 -1.90 9.90
N ALA A 58 -27.25 -2.06 11.15
CA ALA A 58 -26.35 -1.11 11.79
C ALA A 58 -24.98 -1.04 11.10
N ALA A 59 -24.43 -2.19 10.68
CA ALA A 59 -23.18 -2.26 9.93
C ALA A 59 -23.29 -1.57 8.55
N GLY A 60 -24.42 -1.74 7.85
CA GLY A 60 -24.67 -1.07 6.56
C GLY A 60 -24.69 0.45 6.66
N PHE A 61 -25.33 1.00 7.70
CA PHE A 61 -25.36 2.46 7.92
C PHE A 61 -23.98 3.03 8.27
N ALA A 62 -23.21 2.35 9.12
CA ALA A 62 -21.85 2.76 9.44
C ALA A 62 -20.92 2.75 8.20
N ALA A 63 -21.00 1.70 7.38
CA ALA A 63 -20.24 1.59 6.14
C ALA A 63 -20.63 2.68 5.12
N SER A 64 -21.92 3.02 5.01
CA SER A 64 -22.39 4.05 4.08
C SER A 64 -21.93 5.46 4.50
N LEU A 65 -21.93 5.77 5.81
CA LEU A 65 -21.42 7.03 6.32
C LEU A 65 -19.90 7.18 6.14
N LEU A 66 -19.14 6.10 6.34
CA LEU A 66 -17.71 6.08 6.06
C LEU A 66 -17.41 6.27 4.57
N LEU A 67 -18.18 5.61 3.69
CA LEU A 67 -18.00 5.74 2.24
C LEU A 67 -18.35 7.16 1.75
N ALA A 68 -19.45 7.75 2.22
CA ALA A 68 -19.84 9.11 1.88
C ALA A 68 -18.85 10.15 2.42
N GLY A 69 -18.37 9.96 3.66
CA GLY A 69 -17.35 10.82 4.26
C GLY A 69 -16.00 10.73 3.53
N PHE A 70 -15.58 9.51 3.17
CA PHE A 70 -14.32 9.28 2.44
C PHE A 70 -14.37 9.85 1.02
N VAL A 71 -15.47 9.65 0.28
CA VAL A 71 -15.63 10.20 -1.08
C VAL A 71 -15.71 11.73 -1.06
N GLY A 72 -16.46 12.30 -0.10
CA GLY A 72 -16.54 13.76 0.07
C GLY A 72 -15.20 14.40 0.46
N TRP A 73 -14.41 13.72 1.30
CA TRP A 73 -13.04 14.12 1.61
C TRP A 73 -12.17 14.04 0.36
N HIS A 74 -12.16 12.92 -0.36
CA HIS A 74 -11.34 12.72 -1.55
C HIS A 74 -11.66 13.73 -2.67
N ALA A 75 -12.93 14.11 -2.82
CA ALA A 75 -13.36 15.12 -3.79
C ALA A 75 -12.89 16.54 -3.44
N ARG A 76 -12.75 16.87 -2.14
CA ARG A 76 -12.18 18.17 -1.72
C ARG A 76 -10.66 18.24 -1.88
N PHE A 77 -9.96 17.11 -1.91
CA PHE A 77 -8.53 17.04 -2.21
C PHE A 77 -8.23 16.80 -3.71
N ALA A 78 -9.23 16.48 -4.52
CA ALA A 78 -9.13 16.42 -5.97
C ALA A 78 -9.25 17.83 -6.57
N SER A 79 -8.26 18.69 -6.31
CA SER A 79 -8.11 19.94 -7.04
C SER A 79 -7.87 19.66 -8.53
N ALA A 80 -8.64 20.35 -9.37
CA ALA A 80 -8.71 20.20 -10.82
C ALA A 80 -7.32 20.24 -11.50
N PRO A 81 -7.11 19.47 -12.57
CA PRO A 81 -5.85 19.49 -13.32
C PRO A 81 -5.75 20.77 -14.15
N THR A 82 -4.92 21.72 -13.71
CA THR A 82 -4.40 22.80 -14.55
C THR A 82 -3.26 22.26 -15.40
N PRO A 83 -3.35 22.29 -16.75
CA PRO A 83 -2.25 21.89 -17.60
C PRO A 83 -1.33 23.10 -17.76
N MET A 84 -0.25 23.17 -16.99
CA MET A 84 0.85 24.06 -17.33
C MET A 84 2.14 23.25 -17.37
N ALA A 85 2.64 23.13 -18.59
CA ALA A 85 3.97 22.63 -18.90
C ALA A 85 4.99 23.39 -18.05
N SER A 86 5.52 22.71 -17.03
CA SER A 86 6.63 23.20 -16.25
C SER A 86 7.78 22.23 -16.41
N THR A 87 8.85 22.77 -17.00
CA THR A 87 10.15 22.18 -17.28
C THR A 87 10.60 21.26 -16.15
N GLN A 88 10.45 19.95 -16.35
CA GLN A 88 10.89 18.96 -15.37
C GLN A 88 12.41 18.82 -15.42
N PRO A 89 13.13 18.99 -14.30
CA PRO A 89 14.49 18.49 -14.22
C PRO A 89 14.42 16.99 -14.40
N THR A 90 15.18 16.46 -15.34
CA THR A 90 15.33 15.02 -15.59
C THR A 90 15.89 14.37 -14.33
N THR A 91 15.00 13.96 -13.43
CA THR A 91 15.33 13.11 -12.29
C THR A 91 15.49 11.71 -12.86
N THR A 92 16.73 11.33 -13.08
CA THR A 92 17.11 10.01 -13.58
C THR A 92 16.46 8.95 -12.68
N ASN A 93 15.50 8.21 -13.25
CA ASN A 93 14.83 7.08 -12.60
C ASN A 93 15.88 6.00 -12.31
N TRP A 94 16.47 6.06 -11.12
CA TRP A 94 17.53 5.14 -10.70
C TRP A 94 16.91 3.77 -10.37
N LYS A 95 17.43 2.73 -11.03
CA LYS A 95 17.00 1.34 -10.83
C LYS A 95 18.17 0.53 -10.27
N PRO A 96 18.10 0.00 -9.05
CA PRO A 96 19.17 -0.79 -8.46
C PRO A 96 19.34 -2.12 -9.19
N THR A 97 20.58 -2.64 -9.22
CA THR A 97 20.92 -3.95 -9.78
C THR A 97 20.44 -5.09 -8.87
N ASP A 98 20.44 -4.87 -7.54
CA ASP A 98 19.95 -5.83 -6.57
C ASP A 98 18.41 -5.94 -6.63
N PRO A 99 17.84 -7.13 -6.94
CA PRO A 99 16.39 -7.34 -6.97
C PRO A 99 15.72 -7.07 -5.61
N ARG A 100 16.43 -7.24 -4.49
CA ARG A 100 15.88 -7.03 -3.14
C ARG A 100 15.57 -5.57 -2.87
N LEU A 101 16.30 -4.65 -3.50
CA LEU A 101 16.13 -3.21 -3.36
C LEU A 101 15.18 -2.61 -4.40
N THR A 102 14.77 -3.37 -5.41
CA THR A 102 13.95 -2.90 -6.51
C THR A 102 12.58 -2.36 -6.06
N GLY A 103 11.93 -3.04 -5.10
CA GLY A 103 10.63 -2.62 -4.57
C GLY A 103 10.71 -1.27 -3.84
N ALA A 104 11.69 -1.13 -2.94
CA ALA A 104 11.92 0.09 -2.19
C ALA A 104 12.29 1.27 -3.11
N ALA A 105 13.15 1.04 -4.10
CA ALA A 105 13.51 2.07 -5.09
C ALA A 105 12.29 2.55 -5.90
N THR A 106 11.43 1.63 -6.32
CA THR A 106 10.20 1.96 -7.06
C THR A 106 9.24 2.80 -6.22
N GLN A 107 9.01 2.41 -4.97
CA GLN A 107 8.12 3.13 -4.06
C GLN A 107 8.63 4.54 -3.72
N LEU A 108 9.93 4.69 -3.44
CA LEU A 108 10.51 6.00 -3.16
C LEU A 108 10.49 6.91 -4.39
N ASN A 109 10.65 6.35 -5.59
CA ASN A 109 10.52 7.13 -6.82
C ASN A 109 9.08 7.63 -7.02
N ALA A 110 8.08 6.78 -6.78
CA ALA A 110 6.67 7.19 -6.80
C ALA A 110 6.38 8.29 -5.76
N ALA A 111 6.80 8.10 -4.51
CA ALA A 111 6.63 9.08 -3.45
C ALA A 111 7.30 10.42 -3.78
N ARG A 112 8.48 10.41 -4.41
CA ARG A 112 9.16 11.63 -4.87
C ARG A 112 8.34 12.37 -5.93
N MET A 113 7.78 11.66 -6.91
CA MET A 113 6.95 12.28 -7.96
C MET A 113 5.69 12.91 -7.35
N GLU A 114 5.02 12.22 -6.42
CA GLU A 114 3.86 12.74 -5.70
C GLU A 114 4.19 13.97 -4.85
N LEU A 115 5.33 13.95 -4.15
CA LEU A 115 5.78 15.11 -3.37
C LEU A 115 6.12 16.31 -4.26
N GLN A 116 6.74 16.09 -5.41
CA GLN A 116 7.00 17.15 -6.38
C GLN A 116 5.69 17.74 -6.90
N GLN A 117 4.69 16.92 -7.18
CA GLN A 117 3.37 17.38 -7.58
C GLN A 117 2.66 18.15 -6.45
N ALA A 118 2.73 17.66 -5.21
CA ALA A 118 2.16 18.34 -4.05
C ALA A 118 2.84 19.70 -3.80
N ILE A 119 4.15 19.81 -4.03
CA ILE A 119 4.89 21.09 -3.92
C ILE A 119 4.46 22.06 -5.02
N GLN A 120 4.17 21.59 -6.24
CA GLN A 120 3.63 22.46 -7.29
C GLN A 120 2.27 23.06 -6.88
N GLN A 121 1.45 22.29 -6.15
CA GLN A 121 0.14 22.76 -5.66
C GLN A 121 0.26 23.68 -4.43
N ALA A 122 1.29 23.48 -3.59
CA ALA A 122 1.52 24.22 -2.36
C ALA A 122 3.01 24.56 -2.17
N PRO A 123 3.54 25.54 -2.93
CA PRO A 123 4.98 25.83 -2.96
C PRO A 123 5.52 26.34 -1.62
N ASP A 124 4.67 27.04 -0.86
CA ASP A 124 5.03 27.67 0.41
C ASP A 124 4.96 26.72 1.62
N SER A 125 4.75 25.42 1.40
CA SER A 125 4.68 24.43 2.47
C SER A 125 6.08 23.95 2.91
N PRO A 126 6.61 24.40 4.06
CA PRO A 126 7.92 23.94 4.54
C PRO A 126 7.89 22.45 4.93
N ALA A 127 6.72 21.89 5.25
CA ALA A 127 6.56 20.49 5.60
C ALA A 127 6.83 19.57 4.40
N LEU A 128 6.30 19.93 3.21
CA LEU A 128 6.50 19.18 1.97
C LEU A 128 7.97 19.23 1.54
N GLN A 129 8.62 20.39 1.66
CA GLN A 129 10.04 20.54 1.36
C GLN A 129 10.92 19.66 2.28
N ARG A 130 10.63 19.63 3.59
CA ARG A 130 11.33 18.74 4.53
C ARG A 130 11.09 17.27 4.22
N LEU A 131 9.88 16.90 3.80
CA LEU A 131 9.55 15.52 3.45
C LEU A 131 10.25 15.10 2.16
N LEU A 132 10.33 15.97 1.16
CA LEU A 132 11.12 15.76 -0.05
C LEU A 132 12.60 15.51 0.31
N MET A 133 13.22 16.40 1.09
CA MET A 133 14.61 16.22 1.53
C MET A 133 14.85 14.89 2.26
N ARG A 134 13.90 14.44 3.10
CA ARG A 134 14.01 13.14 3.79
C ARG A 134 13.94 11.97 2.79
N THR A 135 13.03 12.05 1.82
CA THR A 135 12.89 11.04 0.76
C THR A 135 14.16 10.94 -0.08
N GLU A 136 14.79 12.08 -0.39
CA GLU A 136 16.08 12.12 -1.09
C GLU A 136 17.22 11.48 -0.29
N ARG A 137 17.28 11.73 1.03
CA ARG A 137 18.25 11.07 1.91
C ARG A 137 18.06 9.56 1.94
N GLN A 138 16.82 9.08 2.04
CA GLN A 138 16.51 7.64 1.99
C GLN A 138 16.91 7.02 0.65
N GLN A 139 16.67 7.73 -0.46
CA GLN A 139 17.10 7.27 -1.78
C GLN A 139 18.63 7.17 -1.87
N ASN A 140 19.38 8.14 -1.33
CA ASN A 140 20.83 8.09 -1.28
C ASN A 140 21.35 6.94 -0.41
N GLN A 141 20.71 6.67 0.74
CA GLN A 141 21.06 5.53 1.60
C GLN A 141 20.85 4.19 0.88
N LEU A 142 19.75 4.03 0.14
CA LEU A 142 19.53 2.84 -0.67
C LEU A 142 20.56 2.69 -1.79
N ARG A 143 21.04 3.79 -2.38
CA ARG A 143 22.12 3.73 -3.37
C ARG A 143 23.42 3.24 -2.75
N GLN A 144 23.74 3.67 -1.54
CA GLN A 144 24.93 3.20 -0.81
C GLN A 144 24.83 1.71 -0.48
N LEU A 145 23.67 1.26 0.02
CA LEU A 145 23.44 -0.16 0.27
C LEU A 145 23.53 -0.99 -1.03
N ALA A 146 23.05 -0.45 -2.15
CA ALA A 146 23.16 -1.11 -3.45
C ALA A 146 24.60 -1.15 -3.98
N SER A 147 25.44 -0.15 -3.67
CA SER A 147 26.86 -0.17 -4.05
C SER A 147 27.68 -1.12 -3.19
N ASP A 148 27.31 -1.30 -1.91
CA ASP A 148 28.02 -2.19 -1.00
C ASP A 148 27.65 -3.68 -1.21
N ALA A 149 26.49 -3.94 -1.82
CA ALA A 149 25.98 -5.29 -2.08
C ALA A 149 26.29 -5.85 -3.47
N GLY A 150 26.96 -5.07 -4.34
CA GLY A 150 27.34 -5.45 -5.71
C GLY A 150 28.82 -5.78 -5.83
#